data_AF-A0A7V8V233-F1
#
_entry.id   AF-A0A7V8V233-F1
#
_cell.length_a   1.000
_cell.length_b   1.000
_cell.length_c   1.000
_cell.angle_alpha   90.00
_cell.angle_beta   90.00
_cell.angle_gamma   90.00
#
_symmetry.space_group_name_H-M   'P 1'
#
loop_
_entity.id
_entity.type
_entity.pdbx_description
1 polymer ?
#
loop_
_entity_poly.entity_id
_entity_poly.type
_entity_poly.pdbx_seq_one_letter_code
_entity_poly.pdbx_strand_id
1 'polypeptide(L)'
;MAQTYLLTTPDGEEVHVESSQAGETITTADGKTVEVPTLRELKKLPLVEKEEVPVRREWSVGQSVMFVVGLLLLMGCLVASVFLYRITPLESLDKAREVPIELIEGDVQQWTMQNTLDFWAFASSGGALNDMRGNAVGDRYVLGVYESRQTFLLLSVIGVVLGLVLMGGAFAFPGKSRS
;
A
#
# COMPACT_ATOMS: atom_id res chain seq x y z
N MET A 1 20.42 -33.23 -22.55
CA MET A 1 20.22 -31.79 -22.81
C MET A 1 21.20 -31.41 -23.92
N ALA A 2 20.68 -31.03 -25.10
CA ALA A 2 21.52 -30.66 -26.24
C ALA A 2 22.17 -29.29 -25.98
N GLN A 3 23.45 -29.15 -26.32
CA GLN A 3 24.19 -27.89 -26.23
C GLN A 3 24.14 -27.23 -27.61
N THR A 4 23.74 -25.95 -27.66
CA THR A 4 23.65 -25.16 -28.89
C THR A 4 24.92 -24.32 -29.02
N TYR A 5 25.55 -24.38 -30.18
CA TYR A 5 26.81 -23.73 -30.52
C TYR A 5 26.59 -22.75 -31.67
N LEU A 6 27.32 -21.63 -31.67
CA LEU A 6 27.30 -20.67 -32.78
C LEU A 6 28.36 -21.04 -33.80
N LEU A 7 27.93 -21.34 -35.03
CA LEU A 7 28.80 -21.55 -36.17
C LEU A 7 28.83 -20.26 -37.02
N THR A 8 29.97 -19.59 -37.10
CA THR A 8 30.20 -18.56 -38.11
C THR A 8 30.49 -19.21 -39.45
N THR A 9 29.60 -19.04 -40.42
CA THR A 9 29.82 -19.45 -41.81
C THR A 9 30.94 -18.63 -42.46
N PRO A 10 31.58 -19.09 -43.55
CA PRO A 10 32.64 -18.34 -44.24
C PRO A 10 32.18 -16.97 -44.78
N ASP A 11 30.87 -16.77 -44.88
CA ASP A 11 30.23 -15.52 -45.30
C ASP A 11 29.96 -14.56 -44.12
N GLY A 12 30.29 -14.95 -42.89
CA GLY A 12 30.17 -14.12 -41.68
C GLY A 12 28.85 -14.22 -40.94
N GLU A 13 27.94 -15.13 -41.34
CA GLU A 13 26.65 -15.33 -40.65
C GLU A 13 26.76 -16.29 -39.47
N GLU A 14 26.15 -15.91 -38.36
CA GLU A 14 26.07 -16.68 -37.13
C GLU A 14 24.87 -17.63 -37.14
N VAL A 15 25.13 -18.93 -37.27
CA VAL A 15 24.10 -19.97 -37.31
C VAL A 15 24.09 -20.75 -36.00
N HIS A 16 22.94 -20.86 -35.36
CA HIS A 16 22.75 -21.72 -34.18
C HIS A 16 22.71 -23.19 -34.60
N VAL A 17 23.65 -23.99 -34.10
CA VAL A 17 23.76 -25.42 -34.41
C VAL A 17 23.75 -26.24 -33.12
N GLU A 18 22.91 -27.27 -33.05
CA GLU A 18 22.90 -28.18 -31.90
C GLU A 18 24.00 -29.23 -32.00
N SER A 19 24.51 -29.72 -30.86
CA SER A 19 25.49 -30.81 -30.81
C SER A 19 25.05 -32.10 -31.52
N SER A 20 23.74 -32.29 -31.70
CA SER A 20 23.12 -33.42 -32.43
C SER A 20 23.30 -33.33 -33.94
N GLN A 21 23.55 -32.13 -34.48
CA GLN A 21 23.68 -31.85 -35.92
C GLN A 21 25.14 -31.84 -36.39
N ALA A 22 26.06 -32.29 -35.53
CA ALA A 22 27.49 -32.31 -35.83
C ALA A 22 27.81 -33.32 -36.94
N GLY A 23 28.44 -32.85 -38.03
CA GLY A 23 28.70 -33.67 -39.21
C GLY A 23 27.52 -33.78 -40.19
N GLU A 24 26.44 -33.02 -39.97
CA GLU A 24 25.30 -32.92 -40.88
C GLU A 24 25.43 -31.70 -41.81
N THR A 25 24.87 -31.76 -43.00
CA THR A 25 24.75 -30.61 -43.90
C THR A 25 23.50 -29.81 -43.55
N ILE A 26 23.66 -28.59 -43.02
CA ILE A 26 22.53 -27.69 -42.77
C ILE A 26 22.45 -26.64 -43.87
N THR A 27 21.22 -26.29 -44.25
CA THR A 27 20.96 -25.19 -45.18
C THR A 27 20.79 -23.91 -44.39
N THR A 28 21.67 -22.92 -44.62
CA THR A 28 21.59 -21.60 -43.99
C THR A 28 20.39 -20.82 -44.56
N ALA A 29 19.94 -19.75 -43.87
CA ALA A 29 18.83 -18.90 -44.30
C ALA A 29 19.00 -18.32 -45.72
N ASP A 30 20.25 -18.17 -46.17
CA ASP A 30 20.63 -17.75 -47.52
C ASP A 30 20.59 -18.88 -48.58
N GLY A 31 20.11 -20.07 -48.23
CA GLY A 31 19.92 -21.19 -49.15
C GLY A 31 21.20 -21.94 -49.55
N LYS A 32 22.35 -21.59 -48.95
CA LYS A 32 23.61 -22.32 -49.15
C LYS A 32 23.72 -23.48 -48.16
N THR A 33 24.21 -24.62 -48.66
CA THR A 33 24.46 -25.82 -47.86
C THR A 33 25.84 -25.71 -47.23
N VAL A 34 25.91 -25.69 -45.89
CA VAL A 34 27.17 -25.66 -45.15
C VAL A 34 27.29 -26.95 -44.33
N GLU A 35 28.43 -27.63 -44.49
CA GLU A 35 28.75 -28.81 -43.68
C GLU A 35 29.07 -28.37 -42.25
N VAL A 36 28.30 -28.88 -41.28
CA VAL A 36 28.56 -28.64 -39.86
C VAL A 36 29.85 -29.38 -39.47
N PRO A 37 30.88 -28.69 -38.93
CA PRO A 37 32.12 -29.32 -38.52
C PRO A 37 31.93 -30.44 -37.50
N THR A 38 32.86 -31.37 -37.47
CA THR A 38 32.81 -32.53 -36.58
C THR A 38 32.75 -32.12 -35.10
N LEU A 39 32.17 -32.98 -34.24
CA LEU A 39 32.03 -32.76 -32.79
C LEU A 39 33.31 -32.26 -32.08
N ARG A 40 34.49 -32.65 -32.59
CA ARG A 40 35.79 -32.27 -32.03
C ARG A 40 36.14 -30.80 -32.28
N GLU A 41 35.60 -30.21 -33.33
CA GLU A 41 35.79 -28.80 -33.72
C GLU A 41 34.69 -27.90 -33.16
N LEU A 42 33.45 -28.40 -33.04
CA LEU A 42 32.38 -27.72 -32.30
C LEU A 42 32.76 -27.43 -30.85
N LYS A 43 33.50 -28.34 -30.20
CA LYS A 43 33.98 -28.17 -28.81
C LYS A 43 35.02 -27.04 -28.64
N LYS A 44 35.54 -26.49 -29.74
CA LYS A 44 36.46 -25.33 -29.73
C LYS A 44 35.73 -24.00 -29.94
N LEU A 45 34.45 -24.02 -30.31
CA LEU A 45 33.65 -22.82 -30.48
C LEU A 45 33.18 -22.29 -29.10
N PRO A 46 33.03 -20.97 -28.94
CA PRO A 46 32.51 -20.39 -27.71
C PRO A 46 31.11 -20.94 -27.44
N LEU A 47 30.92 -21.54 -26.26
CA LEU A 47 29.59 -21.97 -25.82
C LEU A 47 28.70 -20.73 -25.73
N VAL A 48 27.49 -20.80 -26.30
CA VAL A 48 26.44 -19.84 -25.97
C VAL A 48 26.15 -20.04 -24.49
N GLU A 49 26.51 -19.03 -23.69
CA GLU A 49 26.17 -18.98 -22.28
C GLU A 49 24.65 -19.06 -22.22
N LYS A 50 24.16 -20.19 -21.69
CA LYS A 50 22.76 -20.55 -21.68
C LYS A 50 22.03 -19.38 -21.03
N GLU A 51 21.26 -18.65 -21.82
CA GLU A 51 20.50 -17.49 -21.36
C GLU A 51 19.74 -17.93 -20.10
N GLU A 52 20.14 -17.41 -18.95
CA GLU A 52 19.50 -17.74 -17.68
C GLU A 52 18.07 -17.23 -17.80
N VAL A 53 17.15 -18.13 -18.13
CA VAL A 53 15.72 -17.83 -18.18
C VAL A 53 15.39 -17.22 -16.82
N PRO A 54 14.98 -15.94 -16.74
CA PRO A 54 14.80 -15.29 -15.47
C PRO A 54 13.78 -16.10 -14.70
N VAL A 55 14.19 -16.66 -13.55
CA VAL A 55 13.32 -17.46 -12.69
C VAL A 55 12.17 -16.55 -12.29
N ARG A 56 11.04 -16.68 -13.00
CA ARG A 56 9.83 -15.93 -12.69
C ARG A 56 9.37 -16.41 -11.32
N ARG A 57 9.65 -15.61 -10.30
CA ARG A 57 9.18 -15.84 -8.95
C ARG A 57 7.65 -15.79 -8.97
N GLU A 58 7.03 -16.96 -8.99
CA GLU A 58 5.58 -17.08 -8.87
C GLU A 58 5.19 -16.75 -7.43
N TRP A 59 4.28 -15.78 -7.29
CA TRP A 59 3.73 -15.43 -5.99
C TRP A 59 2.86 -16.57 -5.50
N SER A 60 3.10 -17.02 -4.27
CA SER A 60 2.19 -17.94 -3.60
C SER A 60 0.87 -17.22 -3.27
N VAL A 61 -0.23 -17.98 -3.23
CA VAL A 61 -1.56 -17.44 -2.86
C VAL A 61 -1.51 -16.70 -1.51
N GLY A 62 -0.74 -17.20 -0.54
CA GLY A 62 -0.56 -16.55 0.76
C GLY A 62 0.11 -15.16 0.66
N GLN A 63 1.10 -15.00 -0.21
CA GLN A 63 1.77 -13.71 -0.44
C GLN A 63 0.82 -12.69 -1.09
N SER A 64 0.05 -13.13 -2.09
CA SER A 64 -0.95 -12.27 -2.73
C SER A 64 -2.01 -11.82 -1.73
N VAL A 65 -2.49 -12.72 -0.86
CA VAL A 65 -3.48 -12.37 0.17
C VAL A 65 -2.89 -11.39 1.20
N MET A 66 -1.68 -11.65 1.74
CA MET A 66 -1.03 -10.72 2.67
C MET A 66 -0.85 -9.33 2.07
N PHE A 67 -0.41 -9.27 0.81
CA PHE A 67 -0.20 -8.01 0.12
C PHE A 67 -1.52 -7.24 -0.07
N VAL A 68 -2.57 -7.92 -0.55
CA VAL A 68 -3.88 -7.30 -0.77
C VAL A 68 -4.49 -6.80 0.55
N VAL A 69 -4.44 -7.61 1.60
CA VAL A 69 -4.94 -7.21 2.93
C VAL A 69 -4.15 -6.02 3.47
N GLY A 70 -2.82 -6.05 3.38
CA GLY A 70 -1.97 -4.93 3.79
C GLY A 70 -2.26 -3.65 3.02
N LEU A 71 -2.46 -3.75 1.70
CA LEU A 71 -2.80 -2.63 0.83
C LEU A 71 -4.16 -2.02 1.15
N LEU A 72 -5.19 -2.85 1.35
CA LEU A 72 -6.53 -2.38 1.72
C LEU A 72 -6.52 -1.68 3.06
N LEU A 73 -5.79 -2.23 4.03
CA LEU A 73 -5.69 -1.66 5.37
C LEU A 73 -4.95 -0.32 5.34
N LEU A 74 -3.86 -0.23 4.58
CA LEU A 74 -3.13 1.02 4.36
C LEU A 74 -4.02 2.09 3.71
N MET A 75 -4.68 1.76 2.60
CA MET A 75 -5.56 2.69 1.88
C MET A 75 -6.75 3.13 2.75
N GLY A 76 -7.39 2.19 3.45
CA GLY A 76 -8.52 2.49 4.32
C GLY A 76 -8.14 3.46 5.45
N CYS A 77 -7.03 3.21 6.13
CA CYS A 77 -6.54 4.08 7.19
C CYS A 77 -6.14 5.47 6.68
N LEU A 78 -5.54 5.56 5.49
CA LEU A 78 -5.15 6.83 4.87
C LEU A 78 -6.37 7.68 4.49
N VAL A 79 -7.33 7.08 3.80
CA VAL A 79 -8.58 7.75 3.39
C VAL A 79 -9.36 8.22 4.61
N ALA A 80 -9.51 7.37 5.63
CA ALA A 80 -10.22 7.73 6.85
C ALA A 80 -9.53 8.88 7.59
N SER A 81 -8.19 8.87 7.67
CA SER A 81 -7.42 9.94 8.31
C SER A 81 -7.58 11.28 7.59
N VAL A 82 -7.50 11.28 6.25
CA VAL A 82 -7.69 12.49 5.43
C VAL A 82 -9.12 13.00 5.56
N PHE A 83 -10.10 12.11 5.53
CA PHE A 83 -11.51 12.46 5.68
C PHE A 83 -11.79 13.13 7.03
N LEU A 84 -11.31 12.53 8.13
CA LEU A 84 -11.45 13.11 9.48
C LEU A 84 -10.74 14.46 9.59
N TYR A 85 -9.55 14.59 9.02
CA TYR A 85 -8.82 15.86 9.00
C TYR A 85 -9.60 16.97 8.27
N ARG A 86 -10.34 16.64 7.21
CA ARG A 86 -11.12 17.60 6.42
C ARG A 86 -12.39 18.08 7.12
N ILE A 87 -13.08 17.20 7.85
CA ILE A 87 -14.36 17.54 8.48
C ILE A 87 -14.21 18.19 9.86
N THR A 88 -13.03 18.07 10.49
CA THR A 88 -12.76 18.62 11.83
C THR A 88 -11.61 19.64 11.77
N PRO A 89 -11.86 20.89 11.34
CA PRO A 89 -10.83 21.93 11.34
C PRO A 89 -10.39 22.26 12.76
N LEU A 90 -9.08 22.41 12.98
CA LEU A 90 -8.49 22.72 14.30
C LEU A 90 -9.05 24.01 14.91
N GLU A 91 -9.49 24.95 14.07
CA GLU A 91 -10.05 26.25 14.46
C GLU A 91 -11.38 26.15 15.22
N SER A 92 -12.11 25.03 15.07
CA SER A 92 -13.32 24.78 15.87
C SER A 92 -13.00 24.34 17.31
N LEU A 93 -11.75 23.99 17.63
CA LEU A 93 -11.34 23.54 18.96
C LEU A 93 -11.20 24.68 19.96
N ASP A 94 -10.65 25.81 19.52
CA ASP A 94 -10.48 26.97 20.39
C ASP A 94 -11.86 27.51 20.82
N LYS A 95 -12.83 27.51 19.90
CA LYS A 95 -14.21 27.92 20.18
C LYS A 95 -14.96 26.94 21.08
N ALA A 96 -14.81 25.63 20.88
CA ALA A 96 -15.49 24.62 21.70
C ALA A 96 -14.96 24.57 23.15
N ARG A 97 -13.71 24.99 23.38
CA ARG A 97 -13.08 25.06 24.71
C ARG A 97 -13.48 26.30 25.51
N GLU A 98 -13.88 27.37 24.82
CA GLU A 98 -14.23 28.65 25.44
C GLU A 98 -15.67 28.70 25.99
N VAL A 99 -16.54 27.78 25.56
CA VAL A 99 -17.91 27.70 26.11
C VAL A 99 -17.82 27.04 27.49
N PRO A 100 -18.24 27.71 28.58
CA PRO A 100 -18.28 27.11 29.90
C PRO A 100 -19.40 26.06 29.97
N ILE A 101 -19.10 24.85 29.50
CA ILE A 101 -19.98 23.67 29.59
C ILE A 101 -20.29 23.36 31.07
N GLU A 102 -19.39 23.74 31.98
CA GLU A 102 -19.55 23.61 33.43
C GLU A 102 -20.76 24.38 34.00
N LEU A 103 -21.31 25.39 33.30
CA LEU A 103 -22.47 26.13 33.81
C LEU A 103 -23.80 25.37 33.63
N ILE A 104 -23.82 24.34 32.77
CA ILE A 104 -25.01 23.52 32.46
C ILE A 104 -24.85 22.09 33.01
N GLU A 105 -23.62 21.69 33.36
CA GLU A 105 -23.30 20.35 33.81
C GLU A 105 -23.46 20.24 35.34
N GLY A 106 -24.70 19.98 35.76
CA GLY A 106 -25.05 19.74 37.16
C GLY A 106 -26.54 19.47 37.32
N ASP A 107 -26.93 18.77 38.39
CA ASP A 107 -28.34 18.58 38.71
C ASP A 107 -28.95 19.95 39.03
N VAL A 108 -29.92 20.39 38.22
CA VAL A 108 -30.62 21.69 38.39
C VAL A 108 -31.21 21.81 39.80
N GLN A 109 -31.50 20.67 40.44
CA GLN A 109 -32.00 20.60 41.81
C GLN A 109 -30.98 21.06 42.87
N GLN A 110 -29.68 21.08 42.54
CA GLN A 110 -28.60 21.51 43.42
C GLN A 110 -28.16 22.96 43.17
N TRP A 111 -28.79 23.66 42.24
CA TRP A 111 -28.39 25.01 41.90
C TRP A 111 -28.75 25.98 43.02
N THR A 112 -27.78 26.82 43.40
CA THR A 112 -28.05 27.94 44.29
C THR A 112 -28.89 28.99 43.58
N MET A 113 -29.61 29.82 44.35
CA MET A 113 -30.37 30.94 43.78
C MET A 113 -29.49 31.87 42.92
N GLN A 114 -28.23 32.08 43.33
CA GLN A 114 -27.27 32.89 42.59
C GLN A 114 -26.97 32.27 41.21
N ASN A 115 -26.69 30.96 41.16
CA ASN A 115 -26.44 30.26 39.90
C ASN A 115 -27.64 30.32 38.95
N THR A 116 -28.87 30.22 39.50
CA THR A 116 -30.10 30.34 38.70
C THR A 116 -30.28 31.73 38.11
N LEU A 117 -29.98 32.79 38.88
CA LEU A 117 -30.05 34.17 38.40
C LEU A 117 -28.97 34.46 37.36
N ASP A 118 -27.76 33.98 37.58
CA ASP A 118 -26.64 34.15 36.64
C ASP A 118 -26.92 33.41 35.32
N PHE A 119 -27.49 32.20 35.40
CA PHE A 119 -27.96 31.46 34.22
C PHE A 119 -29.09 32.21 33.50
N TRP A 120 -30.06 32.77 34.22
CA TRP A 120 -31.15 33.53 33.62
C TRP A 120 -30.66 34.82 32.93
N ALA A 121 -29.73 35.54 33.56
CA ALA A 121 -29.07 36.71 32.98
C ALA A 121 -28.28 36.35 31.72
N PHE A 122 -27.57 35.22 31.73
CA PHE A 122 -26.92 34.67 30.56
C PHE A 122 -27.93 34.32 29.45
N ALA A 123 -28.93 33.49 29.74
CA ALA A 123 -29.89 32.99 28.76
C ALA A 123 -30.77 34.08 28.14
N SER A 124 -31.03 35.17 28.89
CA SER A 124 -31.77 36.33 28.41
C SER A 124 -30.92 37.31 27.59
N SER A 125 -29.60 37.15 27.56
CA SER A 125 -28.76 37.90 26.62
C SER A 125 -29.07 37.45 25.18
N GLY A 126 -29.23 38.40 24.25
CA GLY A 126 -29.88 38.17 22.95
C GLY A 126 -29.23 37.12 22.03
N GLY A 127 -28.03 36.64 22.33
CA GLY A 127 -27.33 35.58 21.58
C GLY A 127 -27.29 34.22 22.29
N ALA A 128 -27.39 34.17 23.62
CA ALA A 128 -27.06 32.98 24.40
C ALA A 128 -27.92 31.76 24.10
N LEU A 129 -29.23 31.94 23.89
CA LEU A 129 -30.13 30.85 23.52
C LEU A 129 -29.82 30.29 22.12
N ASN A 130 -29.35 31.13 21.20
CA ASN A 130 -28.97 30.70 19.86
C ASN A 130 -27.61 29.98 19.89
N ASP A 131 -26.68 30.48 20.72
CA ASP A 131 -25.38 29.84 20.97
C ASP A 131 -25.56 28.47 21.64
N MET A 132 -26.41 28.36 22.67
CA MET A 132 -26.75 27.08 23.31
C MET A 132 -27.39 26.10 22.33
N ARG A 133 -28.26 26.57 21.42
CA ARG A 133 -28.96 25.71 20.45
C ARG A 133 -28.05 25.26 19.30
N GLY A 134 -27.10 26.10 18.89
CA GLY A 134 -26.04 25.75 17.93
C GLY A 134 -25.00 24.81 18.54
N ASN A 135 -24.59 25.07 19.78
CA ASN A 135 -23.51 24.37 20.46
C ASN A 135 -23.95 23.03 21.08
N ALA A 136 -25.19 22.86 21.52
CA ALA A 136 -25.64 21.61 22.15
C ALA A 136 -25.60 20.39 21.22
N VAL A 137 -25.77 20.59 19.90
CA VAL A 137 -25.73 19.51 18.90
C VAL A 137 -24.37 19.42 18.23
N GLY A 138 -23.75 20.57 17.92
CA GLY A 138 -22.43 20.64 17.31
C GLY A 138 -21.30 20.24 18.26
N ASP A 139 -21.22 20.83 19.45
CA ASP A 139 -20.05 20.71 20.31
C ASP A 139 -19.97 19.37 21.04
N ARG A 140 -21.11 18.76 21.41
CA ARG A 140 -21.10 17.37 21.94
C ARG A 140 -20.65 16.36 20.89
N TYR A 141 -21.06 16.56 19.64
CA TYR A 141 -20.56 15.75 18.53
C TYR A 141 -19.08 16.01 18.31
N VAL A 142 -18.62 17.26 18.31
CA VAL A 142 -17.22 17.63 18.11
C VAL A 142 -16.32 17.14 19.24
N LEU A 143 -16.73 17.23 20.51
CA LEU A 143 -16.00 16.71 21.67
C LEU A 143 -15.91 15.18 21.64
N GLY A 144 -17.03 14.49 21.38
CA GLY A 144 -17.04 13.03 21.22
C GLY A 144 -16.20 12.57 20.02
N VAL A 145 -16.26 13.32 18.92
CA VAL A 145 -15.41 13.10 17.74
C VAL A 145 -13.96 13.43 18.03
N TYR A 146 -13.64 14.35 18.95
CA TYR A 146 -12.27 14.70 19.32
C TYR A 146 -11.58 13.62 20.17
N GLU A 147 -12.24 13.13 21.24
CA GLU A 147 -11.75 11.96 21.99
C GLU A 147 -11.62 10.74 21.07
N SER A 148 -12.62 10.57 20.19
CA SER A 148 -12.57 9.54 19.17
C SER A 148 -11.44 9.78 18.17
N ARG A 149 -11.11 11.03 17.81
CA ARG A 149 -10.10 11.39 16.79
C ARG A 149 -8.69 11.06 17.26
N GLN A 150 -8.32 11.33 18.50
CA GLN A 150 -7.01 10.89 19.01
C GLN A 150 -6.88 9.37 18.94
N THR A 151 -7.93 8.66 19.37
CA THR A 151 -8.00 7.21 19.27
C THR A 151 -7.95 6.73 17.82
N PHE A 152 -8.65 7.42 16.91
CA PHE A 152 -8.72 7.08 15.49
C PHE A 152 -7.42 7.34 14.76
N LEU A 153 -6.73 8.45 15.06
CA LEU A 153 -5.41 8.77 14.51
C LEU A 153 -4.37 7.77 15.01
N LEU A 154 -4.40 7.42 16.29
CA LEU A 154 -3.50 6.41 16.84
C LEU A 154 -3.74 5.03 16.18
N LEU A 155 -5.02 4.63 16.07
CA LEU A 155 -5.40 3.40 15.37
C LEU A 155 -5.06 3.45 13.87
N SER A 156 -5.18 4.60 13.20
CA SER A 156 -4.85 4.71 11.78
C SER A 156 -3.34 4.64 11.55
N VAL A 157 -2.52 5.24 12.42
CA VAL A 157 -1.06 5.10 12.38
C VAL A 157 -0.66 3.65 12.60
N ILE A 158 -1.22 2.99 13.63
CA ILE A 158 -1.00 1.55 13.86
C ILE A 158 -1.39 0.75 12.63
N GLY A 159 -2.55 1.04 12.04
CA GLY A 159 -3.03 0.38 10.84
C GLY A 159 -2.08 0.56 9.66
N VAL A 160 -1.61 1.78 9.37
CA VAL A 160 -0.66 2.03 8.29
C VAL A 160 0.64 1.25 8.50
N VAL A 161 1.19 1.25 9.72
CA VAL A 161 2.40 0.48 10.05
C VAL A 161 2.16 -1.01 9.83
N LEU A 162 1.04 -1.53 10.31
CA LEU A 162 0.70 -2.96 10.19
C LEU A 162 0.48 -3.35 8.71
N GLY A 163 -0.16 -2.49 7.92
CA GLY A 163 -0.32 -2.66 6.48
C GLY A 163 1.02 -2.70 5.74
N LEU A 164 1.95 -1.80 6.07
CA LEU A 164 3.31 -1.80 5.54
C LEU A 164 4.09 -3.07 5.92
N VAL A 165 3.97 -3.52 7.17
CA VAL A 165 4.59 -4.77 7.64
C VAL A 165 4.05 -5.98 6.90
N LEU A 166 2.74 -6.06 6.68
CA LEU A 166 2.13 -7.15 5.90
C LEU A 166 2.59 -7.14 4.44
N MET A 167 2.63 -5.96 3.81
CA MET A 167 3.12 -5.81 2.44
C MET A 167 4.60 -6.19 2.34
N GLY A 168 5.45 -5.69 3.24
CA GLY A 168 6.87 -6.03 3.29
C GLY A 168 7.12 -7.51 3.58
N GLY A 169 6.34 -8.09 4.50
CA GLY A 169 6.37 -9.52 4.82
C GLY A 169 6.06 -10.38 3.60
N ALA A 170 5.12 -9.99 2.75
CA ALA A 170 4.80 -10.71 1.51
C ALA A 170 6.03 -10.85 0.58
N PHE A 171 6.92 -9.86 0.54
CA PHE A 171 8.15 -9.92 -0.25
C PHE A 171 9.28 -10.73 0.41
N ALA A 172 9.32 -10.77 1.75
CA ALA A 172 10.35 -11.47 2.51
C ALA A 172 10.20 -13.01 2.46
N PHE A 173 8.98 -13.54 2.34
CA PHE A 173 8.79 -14.99 2.24
C PHE A 173 9.25 -15.53 0.86
N PRO A 174 10.00 -16.65 0.80
CA PRO A 174 10.39 -17.24 -0.48
C PRO A 174 9.15 -17.69 -1.26
N GLY A 175 9.04 -17.27 -2.52
CA GLY A 175 7.98 -17.73 -3.43
C GLY A 175 8.14 -19.22 -3.73
N LYS A 176 7.09 -19.87 -4.25
CA LYS A 176 7.23 -21.26 -4.69
C LYS A 176 8.11 -21.30 -5.94
N SER A 177 9.28 -21.92 -5.82
CA SER A 177 10.09 -22.36 -6.96
C SER A 177 9.39 -23.55 -7.61
N ARG A 178 8.88 -23.40 -8.84
CA ARG A 178 8.52 -24.57 -9.67
C ARG A 178 9.82 -25.28 -10.04
N SER A 179 10.07 -26.45 -9.44
CA SER A 179 11.05 -27.42 -9.96
C SER A 179 10.42 -28.28 -11.04
#